data_AF-A0A150IZA2-F1
#
_entry.id   AF-A0A150IZA2-F1
#
_cell.length_a   1.000
_cell.length_b   1.000
_cell.length_c   1.000
_cell.angle_alpha   90.00
_cell.angle_beta   90.00
_cell.angle_gamma   90.00
#
_symmetry.space_group_name_H-M   'P 1'
#
loop_
_entity.id
_entity.type
_entity.pdbx_description
1 polymer ?
#
loop_
_entity_poly.entity_id
_entity_poly.type
_entity_poly.pdbx_seq_one_letter_code
_entity_poly.pdbx_strand_id
1 'polypeptide(L)'
;MKDFIKYFKGTSTTIILSIIANLLTKPIESVLQSNNIKIDLNLLNYWYIFIIIILLILLIEILRIVMDENKSRLWRSKLYRILLFLLDDIGIEKKYIANNINARLNLARKEIDHTKEILPRLVRIEWVENEKDNKHTYDLNEGEYVVKVHKYKSQEENIIDISYAMSRRTTLSGVRYLLSENRNLECSIDNIVVEKLLNNIRIKHVLDLYYEKYLKPNLEDDDLYYYYHELKDLDGEGLFTRIYLTEINELSKRLIGRPYSPHHLEEIEGIAKYLHDINPDLTKDKVDLDYKKAFCRFGIILIKSEKIVQTGIDNYIKAVNYYIQNNYYAFYILFHERKWSYEWSKVNNLINNLIDEIKSYPQIDSIEDDIYEGYDFNGYTHNYRCIRYNIFFKSN
;
A
#
# COMPACT_ATOMS: atom_id res chain seq x y z
N MET A 1 22.89 12.94 -18.30
CA MET A 1 22.09 11.82 -18.87
C MET A 1 21.41 12.19 -20.20
N LYS A 2 20.78 13.37 -20.34
CA LYS A 2 20.19 13.84 -21.61
C LYS A 2 21.21 14.00 -22.75
N ASP A 3 22.44 14.45 -22.46
CA ASP A 3 23.50 14.56 -23.48
C ASP A 3 24.13 13.20 -23.84
N PHE A 4 24.13 12.25 -22.90
CA PHE A 4 24.57 10.87 -23.14
C PHE A 4 23.58 10.12 -24.05
N ILE A 5 22.27 10.37 -23.89
CA ILE A 5 21.21 9.82 -24.74
C ILE A 5 21.22 10.46 -26.15
N LYS A 6 21.64 11.73 -26.27
CA LYS A 6 21.73 12.43 -27.56
C LYS A 6 22.86 11.89 -28.45
N TYR A 7 23.95 11.42 -27.85
CA TYR A 7 25.07 10.81 -28.58
C TYR A 7 24.75 9.41 -29.13
N PHE A 8 23.89 8.65 -28.44
CA PHE A 8 23.48 7.30 -28.85
C PHE A 8 22.29 7.24 -29.82
N LYS A 9 21.60 8.37 -30.08
CA LYS A 9 20.45 8.42 -31.00
C LYS A 9 20.82 8.39 -32.49
N GLY A 10 22.10 8.56 -32.85
CA GLY A 10 22.56 8.65 -34.25
C GLY A 10 23.46 7.50 -34.71
N THR A 11 23.86 6.59 -33.82
CA THR A 11 24.74 5.48 -34.14
C THR A 11 23.94 4.18 -34.13
N SER A 12 23.82 3.57 -35.31
CA SER A 12 23.16 2.27 -35.47
C SER A 12 23.75 1.28 -34.46
N THR A 13 22.89 0.66 -33.64
CA THR A 13 23.27 -0.30 -32.59
C THR A 13 24.19 -1.41 -33.11
N THR A 14 24.10 -1.75 -34.41
CA THR A 14 25.00 -2.66 -35.13
C THR A 14 26.46 -2.20 -35.21
N ILE A 15 26.75 -0.89 -35.31
CA ILE A 15 28.11 -0.36 -35.41
C ILE A 15 28.79 -0.41 -34.03
N ILE A 16 28.05 -0.10 -32.97
CA ILE A 16 28.56 -0.16 -31.61
C ILE A 16 28.86 -1.61 -31.22
N LEU A 17 27.96 -2.54 -31.57
CA LEU A 17 28.17 -3.97 -31.38
C LEU A 17 29.36 -4.50 -32.18
N SER A 18 29.58 -4.04 -33.42
CA SER A 18 30.72 -4.50 -34.24
C SER A 18 32.07 -3.97 -33.76
N ILE A 19 32.12 -2.73 -33.25
CA ILE A 19 33.33 -2.14 -32.67
C ILE A 19 33.69 -2.81 -31.35
N ILE A 20 32.71 -3.06 -30.48
CA ILE A 20 32.91 -3.78 -29.21
C ILE A 20 33.36 -5.22 -29.47
N ALA A 21 32.76 -5.89 -30.46
CA ALA A 21 33.20 -7.23 -30.87
C ALA A 21 34.67 -7.23 -31.35
N ASN A 22 35.06 -6.31 -32.24
CA ASN A 22 36.43 -6.24 -32.76
C ASN A 22 37.50 -5.87 -31.73
N LEU A 23 37.15 -5.12 -30.69
CA LEU A 23 38.08 -4.76 -29.62
C LEU A 23 38.37 -5.93 -28.66
N LEU A 24 37.39 -6.83 -28.48
CA LEU A 24 37.49 -7.93 -27.53
C LEU A 24 38.10 -9.20 -28.14
N THR A 25 38.06 -9.37 -29.47
CA THR A 25 38.54 -10.58 -30.15
C THR A 25 40.01 -10.55 -30.56
N LYS A 26 40.58 -9.37 -30.84
CA LYS A 26 41.97 -9.21 -31.32
C LYS A 26 43.06 -9.82 -30.42
N PRO A 27 42.99 -9.74 -29.07
CA PRO A 27 44.03 -10.33 -28.22
C PRO A 27 44.03 -11.87 -28.30
N ILE A 28 42.88 -12.48 -28.50
CA ILE A 28 42.67 -13.93 -28.43
C ILE A 28 43.14 -14.62 -29.71
N GLU A 29 42.92 -14.00 -30.87
CA GLU A 29 43.43 -14.51 -32.16
C GLU A 29 44.96 -14.67 -32.16
N SER A 30 45.68 -13.72 -31.55
CA SER A 30 47.14 -13.74 -31.47
C SER A 30 47.70 -14.90 -30.62
N VAL A 31 46.97 -15.29 -29.57
CA VAL A 31 47.37 -16.39 -28.66
C VAL A 31 47.00 -17.75 -29.24
N LEU A 32 45.84 -17.87 -29.91
CA LEU A 32 45.40 -19.12 -30.53
C LEU A 32 46.24 -19.51 -31.75
N GLN A 33 46.69 -18.54 -32.55
CA GLN A 33 47.60 -18.79 -33.67
C GLN A 33 48.97 -19.32 -33.23
N SER A 34 49.46 -18.93 -32.04
CA SER A 34 50.75 -19.40 -31.52
C SER A 34 50.76 -20.87 -31.10
N ASN A 35 49.59 -21.46 -30.82
CA ASN A 35 49.46 -22.79 -30.23
C ASN A 35 48.87 -23.87 -31.17
N ASN A 36 48.61 -23.56 -32.45
CA ASN A 36 48.09 -24.51 -33.45
C ASN A 36 46.75 -25.18 -33.10
N ILE A 37 45.92 -24.54 -32.27
CA ILE A 37 44.61 -25.07 -31.86
C ILE A 37 43.52 -24.56 -32.81
N LYS A 38 42.91 -25.45 -33.61
CA LYS A 38 41.75 -25.13 -34.47
C LYS A 38 40.46 -25.11 -33.62
N ILE A 39 40.18 -23.98 -32.98
CA ILE A 39 38.86 -23.70 -32.40
C ILE A 39 38.08 -22.84 -33.41
N ASP A 40 36.79 -23.13 -33.59
CA ASP A 40 35.89 -22.28 -34.37
C ASP A 40 35.73 -20.92 -33.65
N LEU A 41 36.46 -19.92 -34.13
CA LEU A 41 36.53 -18.57 -33.57
C LEU A 41 35.14 -17.91 -33.51
N ASN A 42 34.22 -18.29 -34.39
CA ASN A 42 32.85 -17.78 -34.36
C ASN A 42 32.11 -18.29 -33.12
N LEU A 43 32.28 -19.57 -32.78
CA LEU A 43 31.65 -20.19 -31.62
C LEU A 43 32.14 -19.53 -30.32
N LEU A 44 33.44 -19.27 -30.22
CA LEU A 44 34.06 -18.60 -29.06
C LEU A 44 33.51 -17.16 -28.88
N ASN A 45 33.32 -16.43 -29.98
CA ASN A 45 32.77 -15.07 -29.97
C ASN A 45 31.31 -15.04 -29.49
N TYR A 46 30.48 -16.01 -29.91
CA TYR A 46 29.11 -16.11 -29.42
C TYR A 46 29.04 -16.38 -27.92
N TRP A 47 29.89 -17.28 -27.40
CA TRP A 47 29.97 -17.54 -25.95
C TRP A 47 30.38 -16.31 -25.16
N TYR A 48 31.32 -15.53 -25.67
CA TYR A 48 31.78 -14.32 -25.01
C TYR A 48 30.71 -13.22 -24.98
N ILE A 49 30.02 -12.99 -26.10
CA ILE A 49 28.88 -12.06 -26.18
C ILE A 49 27.76 -12.52 -25.22
N PHE A 50 27.47 -13.82 -25.17
CA PHE A 50 26.48 -14.40 -24.26
C PHE A 50 26.84 -14.16 -22.78
N ILE A 51 28.11 -14.39 -22.40
CA ILE A 51 28.61 -14.11 -21.04
C ILE A 51 28.48 -12.62 -20.70
N ILE A 52 28.85 -11.72 -21.63
CA ILE A 52 28.70 -10.28 -21.44
C ILE A 52 27.23 -9.91 -21.22
N ILE A 53 26.31 -10.43 -22.03
CA ILE A 53 24.87 -10.18 -21.87
C ILE A 53 24.38 -10.63 -20.49
N ILE A 54 24.80 -11.83 -20.04
CA ILE A 54 24.46 -12.33 -18.70
C ILE A 54 24.98 -11.38 -17.61
N LEU A 55 26.24 -10.95 -17.69
CA LEU A 55 26.84 -10.02 -16.73
C LEU A 55 26.11 -8.67 -16.71
N LEU A 56 25.68 -8.19 -17.87
CA LEU A 56 24.95 -6.93 -18.01
C LEU A 56 23.54 -7.03 -17.41
N ILE A 57 22.84 -8.15 -17.62
CA ILE A 57 21.55 -8.45 -16.98
C ILE A 57 21.70 -8.51 -15.46
N LEU A 58 22.73 -9.22 -14.96
CA LEU A 58 23.03 -9.30 -13.54
C LEU A 58 23.33 -7.91 -12.94
N LEU A 59 24.11 -7.09 -13.63
CA LEU A 59 24.43 -5.73 -13.20
C LEU A 59 23.17 -4.86 -13.11
N ILE A 60 22.28 -4.95 -14.11
CA ILE A 60 21.00 -4.21 -14.11
C ILE A 60 20.13 -4.66 -12.93
N GLU A 61 20.05 -5.96 -12.64
CA GLU A 61 19.29 -6.45 -11.49
C GLU A 61 19.90 -6.04 -10.15
N ILE A 62 21.23 -6.04 -10.01
CA ILE A 62 21.91 -5.50 -8.83
C ILE A 62 21.60 -4.01 -8.67
N LEU A 63 21.68 -3.22 -9.75
CA LEU A 63 21.34 -1.80 -9.71
C LEU A 63 19.87 -1.58 -9.32
N ARG A 64 18.94 -2.38 -9.84
CA ARG A 64 17.52 -2.35 -9.44
C ARG A 64 17.34 -2.63 -7.96
N ILE A 65 18.05 -3.63 -7.42
CA ILE A 65 18.01 -3.97 -5.99
C ILE A 65 18.60 -2.84 -5.14
N VAL A 66 19.70 -2.22 -5.59
CA VAL A 66 20.36 -1.12 -4.87
C VAL A 66 19.51 0.16 -4.89
N MET A 67 18.84 0.45 -6.00
CA MET A 67 17.98 1.62 -6.13
C MET A 67 16.68 1.53 -5.32
N ASP A 68 16.15 0.34 -5.08
CA ASP A 68 15.01 0.15 -4.17
C ASP A 68 15.53 -0.08 -2.74
N GLU A 69 15.50 0.98 -1.93
CA GLU A 69 16.02 0.96 -0.57
C GLU A 69 15.46 -0.19 0.28
N ASN A 70 14.17 -0.54 0.11
CA ASN A 70 13.54 -1.62 0.86
C ASN A 70 14.04 -2.99 0.41
N LYS A 71 14.18 -3.22 -0.90
CA LYS A 71 14.75 -4.47 -1.44
C LYS A 71 16.23 -4.60 -1.08
N SER A 72 16.97 -3.50 -1.13
CA SER A 72 18.37 -3.43 -0.68
C SER A 72 18.49 -3.83 0.80
N ARG A 73 17.60 -3.36 1.68
CA ARG A 73 17.58 -3.74 3.10
C ARG A 73 17.25 -5.23 3.30
N LEU A 74 16.34 -5.83 2.52
CA LEU A 74 16.11 -7.29 2.54
C LEU A 74 17.37 -8.09 2.13
N TRP A 75 18.10 -7.63 1.13
CA TRP A 75 19.34 -8.28 0.72
C TRP A 75 20.43 -8.15 1.78
N ARG A 76 20.57 -6.96 2.36
CA ARG A 76 21.47 -6.74 3.50
C ARG A 76 21.10 -7.62 4.69
N SER A 77 19.80 -7.83 4.96
CA SER A 77 19.39 -8.74 6.04
C SER A 77 19.78 -10.19 5.75
N LYS A 78 19.60 -10.69 4.51
CA LYS A 78 20.11 -12.01 4.13
C LYS A 78 21.62 -12.14 4.31
N LEU A 79 22.38 -11.11 3.93
CA LEU A 79 23.83 -11.07 4.10
C LEU A 79 24.20 -11.08 5.59
N TYR A 80 23.56 -10.25 6.42
CA TYR A 80 23.80 -10.25 7.86
C TYR A 80 23.40 -11.57 8.52
N ARG A 81 22.39 -12.29 8.01
CA ARG A 81 22.05 -13.63 8.49
C ARG A 81 23.18 -14.63 8.23
N ILE A 82 23.81 -14.56 7.04
CA ILE A 82 24.97 -15.39 6.72
C ILE A 82 26.16 -15.01 7.63
N LEU A 83 26.41 -13.71 7.80
CA LEU A 83 27.47 -13.25 8.69
C LEU A 83 27.23 -13.66 10.15
N LEU A 84 25.97 -13.63 10.61
CA LEU A 84 25.60 -14.06 11.96
C LEU A 84 25.90 -15.55 12.16
N PHE A 85 25.57 -16.37 11.17
CA PHE A 85 25.89 -17.80 11.19
C PHE A 85 27.41 -18.06 11.26
N LEU A 86 28.23 -17.17 10.70
CA LEU A 86 29.69 -17.33 10.65
C LEU A 86 30.42 -16.73 11.86
N LEU A 87 29.91 -15.63 12.42
CA LEU A 87 30.64 -14.79 13.39
C LEU A 87 30.00 -14.75 14.78
N ASP A 88 28.74 -15.18 14.92
CA ASP A 88 27.96 -15.19 16.18
C ASP A 88 28.06 -13.86 16.97
N ASP A 89 28.06 -12.74 16.25
CA ASP A 89 28.24 -11.41 16.80
C ASP A 89 26.90 -10.70 17.03
N ILE A 90 26.69 -10.20 18.25
CA ILE A 90 25.47 -9.51 18.70
C ILE A 90 25.20 -8.23 17.88
N GLY A 91 26.23 -7.51 17.46
CA GLY A 91 26.11 -6.34 16.59
C GLY A 91 25.62 -6.70 15.19
N ILE A 92 25.99 -7.88 14.67
CA ILE A 92 25.48 -8.41 13.40
C ILE A 92 24.02 -8.83 13.55
N GLU A 93 23.65 -9.49 14.64
CA GLU A 93 22.27 -9.86 14.96
C GLU A 93 21.34 -8.64 14.97
N LYS A 94 21.75 -7.58 15.67
CA LYS A 94 21.02 -6.31 15.71
C LYS A 94 20.80 -5.73 14.30
N LYS A 95 21.83 -5.74 13.45
CA LYS A 95 21.74 -5.26 12.06
C LYS A 95 20.87 -6.15 11.19
N TYR A 96 20.93 -7.46 11.39
CA TYR A 96 20.07 -8.42 10.70
C TYR A 96 18.59 -8.13 10.98
N ILE A 97 18.21 -8.12 12.25
CA ILE A 97 16.83 -7.93 12.70
C ILE A 97 16.30 -6.56 12.26
N ALA A 98 17.07 -5.48 12.49
CA ALA A 98 16.66 -4.14 12.09
C ALA A 98 16.40 -4.05 10.58
N ASN A 99 17.31 -4.56 9.73
CA ASN A 99 17.11 -4.53 8.28
C ASN A 99 15.95 -5.44 7.84
N ASN A 100 15.78 -6.60 8.46
CA ASN A 100 14.72 -7.54 8.13
C ASN A 100 13.34 -6.96 8.45
N ILE A 101 13.15 -6.51 9.70
CA ILE A 101 11.86 -5.96 10.15
C ILE A 101 11.55 -4.64 9.42
N ASN A 102 12.52 -3.72 9.31
CA ASN A 102 12.31 -2.46 8.58
C ASN A 102 11.90 -2.71 7.14
N ALA A 103 12.58 -3.62 6.43
CA ALA A 103 12.28 -3.85 5.04
C ALA A 103 10.90 -4.50 4.85
N ARG A 104 10.56 -5.49 5.68
CA ARG A 104 9.26 -6.16 5.63
C ARG A 104 8.12 -5.22 5.97
N LEU A 105 8.23 -4.42 7.02
CA LEU A 105 7.21 -3.43 7.38
C LEU A 105 7.03 -2.38 6.29
N ASN A 106 8.12 -1.83 5.75
CA ASN A 106 8.02 -0.82 4.69
C ASN A 106 7.50 -1.42 3.37
N LEU A 107 7.71 -2.71 3.09
CA LEU A 107 7.10 -3.40 1.96
C LEU A 107 5.62 -3.69 2.22
N ALA A 108 5.29 -4.24 3.39
CA ALA A 108 3.92 -4.49 3.82
C ALA A 108 3.07 -3.22 3.75
N ARG A 109 3.62 -2.08 4.20
CA ARG A 109 3.02 -0.75 4.05
C ARG A 109 2.75 -0.38 2.59
N LYS A 110 3.71 -0.61 1.69
CA LYS A 110 3.55 -0.32 0.25
C LYS A 110 2.46 -1.19 -0.39
N GLU A 111 2.20 -2.36 0.17
CA GLU A 111 1.17 -3.31 -0.25
C GLU A 111 -0.22 -3.01 0.36
N ILE A 112 -0.34 -2.15 1.38
CA ILE A 112 -1.64 -1.69 1.85
C ILE A 112 -2.10 -0.55 0.92
N ASP A 113 -2.99 -0.87 -0.01
CA ASP A 113 -3.57 0.07 -0.97
C ASP A 113 -4.16 1.33 -0.30
N HIS A 114 -4.08 2.48 -0.98
CA HIS A 114 -4.59 3.80 -0.56
C HIS A 114 -4.11 4.38 0.78
N THR A 115 -3.09 3.79 1.40
CA THR A 115 -2.49 4.34 2.63
C THR A 115 -1.17 5.07 2.44
N LYS A 116 -0.77 5.41 1.21
CA LYS A 116 0.53 6.09 0.97
C LYS A 116 0.65 7.44 1.68
N GLU A 117 -0.47 8.16 1.85
CA GLU A 117 -0.55 9.37 2.67
C GLU A 117 -0.92 9.09 4.14
N ILE A 118 -1.69 8.03 4.40
CA ILE A 118 -2.25 7.70 5.72
C ILE A 118 -1.23 6.99 6.62
N LEU A 119 -0.24 6.28 6.04
CA LEU A 119 0.87 5.61 6.72
C LEU A 119 2.19 6.30 6.32
N PRO A 120 3.17 6.45 7.23
CA PRO A 120 4.30 7.36 7.06
C PRO A 120 5.25 6.87 5.96
N ARG A 121 6.12 7.75 5.46
CA ARG A 121 7.01 7.40 4.35
C ARG A 121 8.02 6.30 4.69
N LEU A 122 8.60 6.29 5.90
CA LEU A 122 9.67 5.35 6.28
C LEU A 122 9.70 5.06 7.79
N VAL A 123 9.79 3.77 8.17
CA VAL A 123 10.11 3.35 9.56
C VAL A 123 11.59 2.95 9.64
N ARG A 124 12.29 3.44 10.67
CA ARG A 124 13.70 3.11 10.97
C ARG A 124 13.83 2.59 12.40
N ILE A 125 14.02 1.30 12.56
CA ILE A 125 14.28 0.67 13.87
C ILE A 125 15.69 0.99 14.39
N GLU A 126 15.80 1.41 15.65
CA GLU A 126 17.07 1.51 16.38
C GLU A 126 17.00 0.75 17.71
N TRP A 127 18.14 0.15 18.09
CA TRP A 127 18.28 -0.63 19.32
C TRP A 127 18.60 0.28 20.48
N VAL A 128 17.94 0.07 21.63
CA VAL A 128 18.24 0.78 22.86
C VAL A 128 18.76 -0.20 23.90
N GLU A 129 19.89 0.16 24.51
CA GLU A 129 20.62 -0.71 25.42
C GLU A 129 20.21 -0.54 26.89
N ASN A 130 19.45 0.51 27.22
CA ASN A 130 19.04 0.84 28.59
C ASN A 130 17.50 0.89 28.74
N GLU A 131 16.96 0.07 29.65
CA GLU A 131 15.52 0.02 30.00
C GLU A 131 15.00 1.27 30.70
N LYS A 132 15.88 2.13 31.23
CA LYS A 132 15.49 3.34 31.98
C LYS A 132 14.90 4.46 31.11
N ASP A 133 15.03 4.37 29.79
CA ASP A 133 14.39 5.30 28.86
C ASP A 133 12.99 4.79 28.46
N ASN A 134 11.99 5.06 29.28
CA ASN A 134 10.58 4.62 29.13
C ASN A 134 9.82 5.15 27.89
N LYS A 135 10.46 5.89 26.97
CA LYS A 135 9.79 6.34 25.73
C LYS A 135 9.94 5.28 24.64
N HIS A 136 8.86 4.60 24.27
CA HIS A 136 8.87 3.51 23.26
C HIS A 136 9.18 3.98 21.82
N THR A 137 9.14 5.28 21.54
CA THR A 137 9.40 5.86 20.21
C THR A 137 10.09 7.23 20.29
N TYR A 138 10.96 7.53 19.32
CA TYR A 138 11.53 8.87 19.11
C TYR A 138 11.31 9.33 17.67
N ASP A 139 11.02 10.62 17.51
CA ASP A 139 10.84 11.26 16.20
C ASP A 139 12.22 11.78 15.77
N LEU A 140 12.76 11.24 14.67
CA LEU A 140 14.07 11.67 14.16
C LEU A 140 13.96 12.84 13.17
N ASN A 141 12.87 12.90 12.37
CA ASN A 141 12.51 13.97 11.40
C ASN A 141 11.09 13.72 10.82
N GLU A 142 10.52 14.69 10.09
CA GLU A 142 9.19 14.60 9.44
C GLU A 142 9.02 13.31 8.61
N GLY A 143 8.21 12.38 9.12
CA GLY A 143 7.84 11.13 8.44
C GLY A 143 8.77 9.93 8.68
N GLU A 144 9.76 10.06 9.57
CA GLU A 144 10.64 8.97 10.03
C GLU A 144 10.54 8.77 11.55
N TYR A 145 10.30 7.53 11.97
CA TYR A 145 10.15 7.17 13.38
C TYR A 145 11.10 6.05 13.80
N VAL A 146 11.65 6.20 15.00
CA VAL A 146 12.45 5.18 15.68
C VAL A 146 11.59 4.41 16.65
N VAL A 147 11.55 3.09 16.46
CA VAL A 147 10.91 2.18 17.41
C VAL A 147 11.97 1.39 18.15
N LYS A 148 11.85 1.37 19.48
CA LYS A 148 12.73 0.59 20.36
C LYS A 148 12.35 -0.88 20.30
N VAL A 149 13.36 -1.73 20.11
CA VAL A 149 13.21 -3.19 20.14
C VAL A 149 13.75 -3.71 21.45
N HIS A 150 12.96 -4.55 22.14
CA HIS A 150 13.38 -5.16 23.39
C HIS A 150 14.23 -6.40 23.12
N LYS A 151 15.47 -6.39 23.63
CA LYS A 151 16.43 -7.50 23.45
C LYS A 151 15.91 -8.84 24.00
N TYR A 152 15.10 -8.82 25.05
CA TYR A 152 14.62 -10.02 25.73
C TYR A 152 13.25 -10.52 25.22
N LYS A 153 12.59 -9.77 24.35
CA LYS A 153 11.35 -10.22 23.70
C LYS A 153 11.68 -11.06 22.47
N SER A 154 10.80 -12.00 22.13
CA SER A 154 10.92 -12.74 20.87
C SER A 154 10.90 -11.78 19.67
N GLN A 155 11.45 -12.20 18.54
CA GLN A 155 11.43 -11.39 17.32
C GLN A 155 10.00 -11.08 16.88
N GLU A 156 9.09 -12.03 17.10
CA GLU A 156 7.66 -11.93 16.79
C GLU A 156 6.99 -10.85 17.65
N GLU A 157 7.22 -10.84 18.95
CA GLU A 157 6.68 -9.80 19.84
C GLU A 157 7.18 -8.41 19.46
N ASN A 158 8.47 -8.30 19.13
CA ASN A 158 9.05 -7.05 18.66
C ASN A 158 8.40 -6.57 17.35
N ILE A 159 8.08 -7.47 16.41
CA ILE A 159 7.37 -7.11 15.16
C ILE A 159 5.96 -6.59 15.47
N ILE A 160 5.26 -7.19 16.43
CA ILE A 160 3.92 -6.77 16.86
C ILE A 160 4.00 -5.38 17.52
N ASP A 161 4.90 -5.19 18.47
CA ASP A 161 5.13 -3.91 19.15
C ASP A 161 5.45 -2.79 18.16
N ILE A 162 6.32 -3.07 17.18
CA ILE A 162 6.64 -2.11 16.13
C ILE A 162 5.44 -1.80 15.25
N SER A 163 4.64 -2.81 14.90
CA SER A 163 3.42 -2.61 14.11
C SER A 163 2.42 -1.71 14.86
N TYR A 164 2.22 -1.91 16.16
CA TYR A 164 1.40 -1.04 16.99
C TYR A 164 1.96 0.37 17.09
N ALA A 165 3.27 0.51 17.35
CA ALA A 165 3.92 1.81 17.42
C ALA A 165 3.77 2.58 16.10
N MET A 166 3.88 1.87 14.98
CA MET A 166 3.68 2.41 13.65
C MET A 166 2.23 2.85 13.46
N SER A 167 1.23 1.99 13.70
CA SER A 167 -0.18 2.39 13.57
C SER A 167 -0.50 3.61 14.41
N ARG A 168 -0.11 3.59 15.69
CA ARG A 168 -0.34 4.67 16.67
C ARG A 168 0.19 6.03 16.25
N ARG A 169 1.38 6.04 15.67
CA ARG A 169 2.06 7.29 15.31
C ARG A 169 1.62 7.86 13.98
N THR A 170 1.08 7.02 13.10
CA THR A 170 1.10 7.34 11.67
C THR A 170 -0.30 7.36 11.09
N THR A 171 -1.12 6.39 11.49
CA THR A 171 -2.52 6.33 11.12
C THR A 171 -3.25 7.51 11.77
N LEU A 172 -3.86 8.35 10.93
CA LEU A 172 -4.81 9.38 11.34
C LEU A 172 -4.23 10.41 12.34
N SER A 173 -2.94 10.75 12.21
CA SER A 173 -2.23 11.65 13.13
C SER A 173 -2.95 12.99 13.34
N GLY A 174 -3.61 13.53 12.31
CA GLY A 174 -4.34 14.80 12.38
C GLY A 174 -5.67 14.74 13.17
N VAL A 175 -6.21 13.55 13.47
CA VAL A 175 -7.45 13.39 14.26
C VAL A 175 -7.27 12.48 15.48
N ARG A 176 -6.05 12.01 15.78
CA ARG A 176 -5.76 11.17 16.96
C ARG A 176 -6.31 11.76 18.25
N TYR A 177 -6.19 13.08 18.42
CA TYR A 177 -6.72 13.77 19.60
C TYR A 177 -8.25 13.66 19.75
N LEU A 178 -8.99 13.47 18.64
CA LEU A 178 -10.43 13.21 18.67
C LEU A 178 -10.70 11.76 19.05
N LEU A 179 -9.97 10.83 18.43
CA LEU A 179 -10.11 9.39 18.68
C LEU A 179 -9.78 9.02 20.13
N SER A 180 -8.86 9.74 20.79
CA SER A 180 -8.52 9.48 22.19
C SER A 180 -9.67 9.65 23.18
N GLU A 181 -10.74 10.36 22.81
CA GLU A 181 -11.99 10.45 23.59
C GLU A 181 -12.83 9.16 23.49
N ASN A 182 -12.72 8.40 22.38
CA ASN A 182 -13.28 7.06 22.24
C ASN A 182 -12.16 6.03 22.06
N ARG A 183 -11.58 5.61 23.19
CA ARG A 183 -10.48 4.64 23.27
C ARG A 183 -10.79 3.32 22.55
N ASN A 184 -12.04 2.87 22.60
CA ASN A 184 -12.44 1.59 22.00
C ASN A 184 -12.39 1.67 20.48
N LEU A 185 -12.92 2.75 19.90
CA LEU A 185 -12.80 3.01 18.46
C LEU A 185 -11.33 3.17 18.04
N GLU A 186 -10.54 3.95 18.78
CA GLU A 186 -9.11 4.14 18.51
C GLU A 186 -8.35 2.80 18.49
N CYS A 187 -8.58 1.96 19.51
CA CYS A 187 -7.96 0.65 19.62
C CYS A 187 -8.42 -0.29 18.50
N SER A 188 -9.70 -0.27 18.11
CA SER A 188 -10.21 -1.10 17.02
C SER A 188 -9.60 -0.73 15.67
N ILE A 189 -9.45 0.57 15.38
CA ILE A 189 -8.72 1.05 14.19
C ILE A 189 -7.27 0.55 14.20
N ASP A 190 -6.58 0.70 15.34
CA ASP A 190 -5.19 0.25 15.49
C ASP A 190 -5.04 -1.26 15.28
N ASN A 191 -5.93 -2.06 15.85
CA ASN A 191 -5.91 -3.51 15.70
C ASN A 191 -6.10 -3.95 14.24
N ILE A 192 -6.99 -3.31 13.49
CA ILE A 192 -7.20 -3.65 12.07
C ILE A 192 -5.99 -3.26 11.23
N VAL A 193 -5.43 -2.07 11.43
CA VAL A 193 -4.23 -1.65 10.70
C VAL A 193 -3.03 -2.56 11.01
N VAL A 194 -2.84 -2.91 12.29
CA VAL A 194 -1.79 -3.86 12.70
C VAL A 194 -2.00 -5.21 12.06
N GLU A 195 -3.22 -5.76 12.10
CA GLU A 195 -3.52 -7.04 11.49
C GLU A 195 -3.20 -7.05 9.98
N LYS A 196 -3.56 -5.99 9.25
CA LYS A 196 -3.21 -5.83 7.82
C LYS A 196 -1.70 -5.77 7.60
N LEU A 197 -0.97 -5.03 8.44
CA LEU A 197 0.50 -4.98 8.37
C LEU A 197 1.10 -6.36 8.59
N LEU A 198 0.66 -7.08 9.62
CA LEU A 198 1.17 -8.41 9.95
C LEU A 198 0.85 -9.45 8.86
N ASN A 199 -0.36 -9.41 8.28
CA ASN A 199 -0.75 -10.24 7.15
C ASN A 199 0.19 -10.05 5.95
N ASN A 200 0.56 -8.79 5.64
CA ASN A 200 1.47 -8.49 4.53
C ASN A 200 2.96 -8.79 4.85
N ILE A 201 3.36 -8.85 6.12
CA ILE A 201 4.73 -9.24 6.51
C ILE A 201 5.03 -10.73 6.22
N ARG A 202 3.98 -11.58 6.15
CA ARG A 202 4.03 -13.01 5.80
C ARG A 202 5.02 -13.83 6.64
N ILE A 203 5.02 -13.64 7.96
CA ILE A 203 5.77 -14.48 8.90
C ILE A 203 4.79 -15.41 9.63
N LYS A 204 4.98 -16.72 9.45
CA LYS A 204 4.01 -17.78 9.75
C LYS A 204 3.54 -17.86 11.22
N HIS A 205 4.28 -17.29 12.17
CA HIS A 205 3.97 -17.37 13.61
C HIS A 205 3.66 -16.03 14.28
N VAL A 206 3.88 -14.91 13.58
CA VAL A 206 3.65 -13.58 14.14
C VAL A 206 2.16 -13.31 14.27
N LEU A 207 1.38 -13.75 13.27
CA LEU A 207 -0.06 -13.56 13.26
C LEU A 207 -0.76 -14.41 14.33
N ASP A 208 -0.37 -15.67 14.49
CA ASP A 208 -0.89 -16.56 15.54
C ASP A 208 -0.63 -15.97 16.93
N LEU A 209 0.62 -15.55 17.19
CA LEU A 209 1.01 -14.91 18.44
C LEU A 209 0.23 -13.60 18.68
N TYR A 210 0.03 -12.80 17.63
CA TYR A 210 -0.77 -11.59 17.70
C TYR A 210 -2.21 -11.89 18.14
N TYR A 211 -2.86 -12.87 17.51
CA TYR A 211 -4.23 -13.24 17.86
C TYR A 211 -4.34 -13.73 19.29
N GLU A 212 -3.45 -14.62 19.72
CA GLU A 212 -3.52 -15.25 21.04
C GLU A 212 -3.16 -14.29 22.18
N LYS A 213 -2.08 -13.50 22.02
CA LYS A 213 -1.51 -12.70 23.11
C LYS A 213 -1.99 -11.26 23.13
N TYR A 214 -2.39 -10.70 21.99
CA TYR A 214 -2.73 -9.28 21.88
C TYR A 214 -4.19 -9.04 21.53
N LEU A 215 -4.71 -9.64 20.46
CA LEU A 215 -6.08 -9.35 20.01
C LEU A 215 -7.13 -9.97 20.92
N LYS A 216 -7.06 -11.29 21.17
CA LYS A 216 -8.08 -12.00 21.95
C LYS A 216 -8.32 -11.41 23.35
N PRO A 217 -7.27 -11.05 24.14
CA PRO A 217 -7.49 -10.40 25.43
C PRO A 217 -8.15 -9.02 25.33
N ASN A 218 -7.87 -8.24 24.26
CA ASN A 218 -8.51 -6.95 24.06
C ASN A 218 -9.99 -7.07 23.71
N LEU A 219 -10.39 -8.17 23.04
CA LEU A 219 -11.76 -8.46 22.65
C LEU A 219 -12.64 -8.99 23.80
N GLU A 220 -12.13 -9.05 25.03
CA GLU A 220 -12.95 -9.32 26.22
C GLU A 220 -13.78 -8.10 26.66
N ASP A 221 -13.45 -6.90 26.16
CA ASP A 221 -14.25 -5.68 26.32
C ASP A 221 -15.36 -5.65 25.23
N ASP A 222 -16.62 -5.65 25.65
CA ASP A 222 -17.80 -5.70 24.77
C ASP A 222 -17.87 -4.52 23.79
N ASP A 223 -17.47 -3.31 24.23
CA ASP A 223 -17.51 -2.11 23.38
C ASP A 223 -16.38 -2.15 22.34
N LEU A 224 -15.19 -2.60 22.74
CA LEU A 224 -14.08 -2.82 21.79
C LEU A 224 -14.44 -3.91 20.79
N TYR A 225 -15.02 -5.01 21.25
CA TYR A 225 -15.52 -6.10 20.41
C TYR A 225 -16.48 -5.58 19.34
N TYR A 226 -17.46 -4.77 19.74
CA TYR A 226 -18.44 -4.17 18.83
C TYR A 226 -17.74 -3.35 17.72
N TYR A 227 -16.90 -2.37 18.08
CA TYR A 227 -16.22 -1.53 17.09
C TYR A 227 -15.23 -2.31 16.23
N TYR A 228 -14.53 -3.29 16.82
CA TYR A 228 -13.59 -4.12 16.07
C TYR A 228 -14.32 -4.91 14.98
N HIS A 229 -15.42 -5.57 15.32
CA HIS A 229 -16.19 -6.36 14.35
C HIS A 229 -16.84 -5.49 13.28
N GLU A 230 -17.44 -4.35 13.63
CA GLU A 230 -18.02 -3.43 12.65
C GLU A 230 -16.98 -2.96 11.62
N LEU A 231 -15.80 -2.54 12.10
CA LEU A 231 -14.71 -2.13 11.22
C LEU A 231 -14.05 -3.32 10.49
N LYS A 232 -14.07 -4.52 11.07
CA LYS A 232 -13.53 -5.73 10.47
C LYS A 232 -14.36 -6.17 9.26
N ASP A 233 -15.68 -6.05 9.37
CA ASP A 233 -16.59 -6.33 8.26
C ASP A 233 -16.33 -5.35 7.11
N LEU A 234 -16.17 -4.05 7.42
CA LEU A 234 -15.74 -3.05 6.42
C LEU A 234 -14.39 -3.36 5.79
N ASP A 235 -13.45 -3.94 6.55
CA ASP A 235 -12.14 -4.32 6.04
C ASP A 235 -12.20 -5.53 5.10
N GLY A 236 -13.05 -6.51 5.40
CA GLY A 236 -13.31 -7.66 4.54
C GLY A 236 -13.77 -7.25 3.14
N GLU A 237 -14.54 -6.17 3.06
CA GLU A 237 -15.02 -5.59 1.79
C GLU A 237 -14.07 -4.57 1.17
N GLY A 238 -12.96 -4.28 1.84
CA GLY A 238 -11.98 -3.29 1.40
C GLY A 238 -12.43 -1.84 1.56
N LEU A 239 -13.58 -1.56 2.20
CA LEU A 239 -14.11 -0.22 2.45
C LEU A 239 -13.35 0.50 3.58
N PHE A 240 -12.81 -0.26 4.55
CA PHE A 240 -12.07 0.29 5.68
C PHE A 240 -10.88 1.18 5.24
N THR A 241 -9.98 0.66 4.40
CA THR A 241 -8.83 1.46 3.94
C THR A 241 -9.19 2.47 2.86
N ARG A 242 -10.15 2.14 1.98
CA ARG A 242 -10.43 2.93 0.77
C ARG A 242 -11.34 4.12 1.00
N ILE A 243 -12.33 3.96 1.88
CA ILE A 243 -13.31 5.01 2.20
C ILE A 243 -13.12 5.49 3.63
N TYR A 244 -13.22 4.59 4.62
CA TYR A 244 -13.26 5.00 6.03
C TYR A 244 -11.98 5.75 6.46
N LEU A 245 -10.80 5.14 6.32
CA LEU A 245 -9.54 5.81 6.67
C LEU A 245 -9.26 7.04 5.79
N THR A 246 -9.63 6.98 4.51
CA THR A 246 -9.44 8.09 3.57
C THR A 246 -10.25 9.31 3.98
N GLU A 247 -11.55 9.15 4.27
CA GLU A 247 -12.41 10.27 4.65
C GLU A 247 -12.09 10.81 6.04
N ILE A 248 -11.64 9.96 6.98
CA ILE A 248 -11.13 10.48 8.26
C ILE A 248 -9.83 11.27 8.06
N ASN A 249 -8.94 10.81 7.18
CA ASN A 249 -7.72 11.55 6.85
C ASN A 249 -8.05 12.91 6.20
N GLU A 250 -9.02 12.97 5.28
CA GLU A 250 -9.47 14.23 4.71
C GLU A 250 -10.19 15.13 5.73
N LEU A 251 -11.00 14.57 6.60
CA LEU A 251 -11.58 15.29 7.73
C LEU A 251 -10.46 15.92 8.58
N SER A 252 -9.37 15.18 8.83
CA SER A 252 -8.22 15.70 9.57
C SER A 252 -7.64 16.97 8.92
N LYS A 253 -7.48 16.97 7.59
CA LYS A 253 -6.99 18.13 6.83
C LYS A 253 -7.93 19.33 6.95
N ARG A 254 -9.25 19.10 6.97
CA ARG A 254 -10.29 20.15 7.11
C ARG A 254 -10.39 20.71 8.53
N LEU A 255 -10.03 19.92 9.54
CA LEU A 255 -10.07 20.30 10.95
C LEU A 255 -8.80 21.01 11.43
N ILE A 256 -7.74 21.11 10.61
CA ILE A 256 -6.52 21.82 10.98
C ILE A 256 -6.84 23.26 11.41
N GLY A 257 -6.39 23.63 12.61
CA GLY A 257 -6.60 24.96 13.19
C GLY A 257 -8.00 25.21 13.76
N ARG A 258 -8.90 24.22 13.73
CA ARG A 258 -10.22 24.32 14.36
C ARG A 258 -10.17 23.82 15.82
N PRO A 259 -10.97 24.40 16.73
CA PRO A 259 -11.08 23.86 18.08
C PRO A 259 -11.78 22.50 18.08
N TYR A 260 -11.50 21.70 19.11
CA TYR A 260 -12.22 20.46 19.36
C TYR A 260 -13.73 20.71 19.47
N SER A 261 -14.52 19.80 18.89
CA SER A 261 -15.98 19.73 19.04
C SER A 261 -16.41 18.27 19.11
N PRO A 262 -17.30 17.88 20.05
CA PRO A 262 -17.84 16.52 20.13
C PRO A 262 -18.45 16.03 18.81
N HIS A 263 -19.04 16.95 18.03
CA HIS A 263 -19.60 16.64 16.71
C HIS A 263 -18.55 16.12 15.70
N HIS A 264 -17.26 16.41 15.90
CA HIS A 264 -16.23 15.83 15.04
C HIS A 264 -16.07 14.33 15.27
N LEU A 265 -16.17 13.87 16.52
CA LEU A 265 -16.10 12.44 16.87
C LEU A 265 -17.37 11.71 16.42
N GLU A 266 -18.53 12.30 16.65
CA GLU A 266 -19.82 11.76 16.17
C GLU A 266 -19.82 11.56 14.64
N GLU A 267 -19.18 12.45 13.89
CA GLU A 267 -19.03 12.25 12.44
C GLU A 267 -18.11 11.08 12.12
N ILE A 268 -16.97 10.92 12.81
CA ILE A 268 -16.06 9.78 12.59
C ILE A 268 -16.78 8.44 12.84
N GLU A 269 -17.44 8.32 13.99
CA GLU A 269 -18.26 7.14 14.33
C GLU A 269 -19.38 6.92 13.32
N GLY A 270 -20.05 8.00 12.91
CA GLY A 270 -21.10 7.95 11.91
C GLY A 270 -20.65 7.44 10.55
N ILE A 271 -19.39 7.66 10.14
CA ILE A 271 -18.86 7.12 8.87
C ILE A 271 -18.78 5.60 8.92
N ALA A 272 -18.28 5.01 10.02
CA ALA A 272 -18.20 3.55 10.18
C ALA A 272 -19.59 2.92 10.02
N LYS A 273 -20.55 3.45 10.79
CA LYS A 273 -21.93 2.98 10.79
C LYS A 273 -22.59 3.12 9.42
N TYR A 274 -22.44 4.28 8.79
CA TYR A 274 -22.97 4.52 7.45
C TYR A 274 -22.42 3.55 6.40
N LEU A 275 -21.13 3.25 6.44
CA LEU A 275 -20.52 2.30 5.51
C LEU A 275 -20.99 0.88 5.78
N HIS A 276 -21.13 0.51 7.05
CA HIS A 276 -21.65 -0.79 7.44
C HIS A 276 -23.11 -0.95 6.97
N ASP A 277 -23.90 0.11 7.08
CA ASP A 277 -25.28 0.18 6.61
C ASP A 277 -25.42 0.18 5.08
N ILE A 278 -24.39 0.48 4.29
CA ILE A 278 -24.46 0.48 2.80
C ILE A 278 -24.07 -0.86 2.18
N ASN A 279 -23.50 -1.75 2.98
CA ASN A 279 -23.02 -3.03 2.52
C ASN A 279 -24.09 -3.76 1.68
N PRO A 280 -23.85 -3.97 0.37
CA PRO A 280 -24.84 -4.46 -0.59
C PRO A 280 -25.30 -5.89 -0.31
N ASP A 281 -24.55 -6.67 0.48
CA ASP A 281 -24.92 -8.02 0.91
C ASP A 281 -25.78 -8.01 2.19
N LEU A 282 -25.72 -6.94 3.00
CA LEU A 282 -26.46 -6.80 4.26
C LEU A 282 -27.79 -6.04 4.12
N THR A 283 -27.94 -5.18 3.11
CA THR A 283 -29.11 -4.29 3.02
C THR A 283 -30.28 -4.89 2.25
N LYS A 284 -31.42 -5.05 2.95
CA LYS A 284 -32.74 -5.34 2.35
C LYS A 284 -33.56 -4.09 2.01
N ASP A 285 -33.15 -2.92 2.52
CA ASP A 285 -33.91 -1.66 2.43
C ASP A 285 -33.22 -0.61 1.55
N LYS A 286 -33.98 0.44 1.16
CA LYS A 286 -33.44 1.62 0.47
C LYS A 286 -32.56 2.40 1.45
N VAL A 287 -31.26 2.21 1.37
CA VAL A 287 -30.28 3.00 2.12
C VAL A 287 -29.90 4.25 1.32
N ASP A 288 -29.85 5.39 2.00
CA ASP A 288 -29.36 6.63 1.41
C ASP A 288 -27.86 6.49 1.14
N LEU A 289 -27.45 6.70 -0.11
CA LEU A 289 -26.04 6.62 -0.53
C LEU A 289 -25.27 7.93 -0.34
N ASP A 290 -25.79 8.77 0.55
CA ASP A 290 -25.34 10.14 0.81
C ASP A 290 -24.90 10.27 2.27
N TYR A 291 -23.59 10.34 2.53
CA TYR A 291 -23.11 10.78 3.84
C TYR A 291 -22.99 12.30 3.85
N LYS A 292 -23.97 13.00 4.44
CA LYS A 292 -24.00 14.47 4.46
C LYS A 292 -24.07 15.01 5.89
N LYS A 293 -22.90 15.33 6.46
CA LYS A 293 -22.76 15.98 7.77
C LYS A 293 -22.05 17.33 7.64
N ALA A 294 -21.78 17.96 8.77
CA ALA A 294 -21.27 19.34 8.80
C ALA A 294 -19.84 19.43 8.26
N PHE A 295 -18.97 18.48 8.60
CA PHE A 295 -17.54 18.49 8.27
C PHE A 295 -17.14 17.41 7.26
N CYS A 296 -17.96 16.38 7.09
CA CYS A 296 -17.77 15.31 6.12
C CYS A 296 -19.01 15.15 5.23
N ARG A 297 -18.78 15.19 3.92
CA ARG A 297 -19.80 15.10 2.88
C ARG A 297 -19.28 14.30 1.71
N PHE A 298 -19.69 13.05 1.59
CA PHE A 298 -19.33 12.21 0.45
C PHE A 298 -20.50 11.33 0.00
N GLY A 299 -20.50 11.00 -1.28
CA GLY A 299 -21.53 10.16 -1.89
C GLY A 299 -20.97 8.80 -2.30
N ILE A 300 -21.84 7.80 -2.40
CA ILE A 300 -21.52 6.48 -2.95
C ILE A 300 -22.41 6.22 -4.16
N ILE A 301 -21.83 5.63 -5.20
CA ILE A 301 -22.52 5.17 -6.40
C ILE A 301 -22.22 3.69 -6.52
N LEU A 302 -23.23 2.85 -6.26
CA LEU A 302 -23.14 1.41 -6.43
C LEU A 302 -23.48 1.03 -7.87
N ILE A 303 -22.53 0.40 -8.56
CA ILE A 303 -22.72 -0.12 -9.92
C ILE A 303 -22.87 -1.63 -9.86
N LYS A 304 -24.02 -2.14 -10.35
CA LYS A 304 -24.25 -3.57 -10.61
C LYS A 304 -24.13 -3.83 -12.10
N SER A 305 -23.42 -4.89 -12.49
CA SER A 305 -23.15 -5.24 -13.89
C SER A 305 -24.42 -5.34 -14.74
N GLU A 306 -25.42 -6.08 -14.28
CA GLU A 306 -26.69 -6.23 -15.00
C GLU A 306 -27.38 -4.88 -15.24
N LYS A 307 -27.34 -4.00 -14.24
CA LYS A 307 -28.01 -2.71 -14.28
C LYS A 307 -27.31 -1.74 -15.23
N ILE A 308 -25.98 -1.63 -15.18
CA ILE A 308 -25.24 -0.74 -16.11
C ILE A 308 -25.34 -1.22 -17.56
N VAL A 309 -25.40 -2.54 -17.79
CA VAL A 309 -25.61 -3.10 -19.13
C VAL A 309 -27.01 -2.77 -19.67
N GLN A 310 -28.03 -2.78 -18.82
CA GLN A 310 -29.42 -2.51 -19.21
C GLN A 310 -29.70 -1.00 -19.38
N THR A 311 -29.28 -0.17 -18.41
CA THR A 311 -29.66 1.25 -18.37
C THR A 311 -28.62 2.18 -18.97
N GLY A 312 -27.42 1.68 -19.30
CA GLY A 312 -26.29 2.52 -19.70
C GLY A 312 -25.74 3.36 -18.55
N ILE A 313 -24.94 4.38 -18.90
CA ILE A 313 -24.20 5.20 -17.93
C ILE A 313 -25.00 6.42 -17.40
N ASP A 314 -26.07 6.81 -18.09
CA ASP A 314 -26.77 8.10 -17.86
C ASP A 314 -27.29 8.28 -16.43
N ASN A 315 -27.79 7.21 -15.82
CA ASN A 315 -28.27 7.27 -14.43
C ASN A 315 -27.14 7.55 -13.44
N TYR A 316 -25.95 7.03 -13.69
CA TYR A 316 -24.78 7.27 -12.86
C TYR A 316 -24.24 8.69 -13.07
N ILE A 317 -24.28 9.20 -14.31
CA ILE A 317 -23.95 10.60 -14.61
C ILE A 317 -24.92 11.57 -13.90
N LYS A 318 -26.22 11.25 -13.82
CA LYS A 318 -27.17 12.03 -13.04
C LYS A 318 -26.82 12.05 -11.54
N ALA A 319 -26.41 10.92 -10.98
CA ALA A 319 -25.96 10.84 -9.59
C ALA A 319 -24.68 11.66 -9.35
N VAL A 320 -23.71 11.61 -10.25
CA VAL A 320 -22.50 12.46 -10.19
C VAL A 320 -22.86 13.94 -10.21
N ASN A 321 -23.73 14.36 -11.12
CA ASN A 321 -24.20 15.75 -11.19
C ASN A 321 -24.87 16.19 -9.89
N TYR A 322 -25.66 15.32 -9.28
CA TYR A 322 -26.27 15.58 -7.97
C TYR A 322 -25.20 15.86 -6.90
N TYR A 323 -24.15 15.04 -6.79
CA TYR A 323 -23.08 15.27 -5.81
C TYR A 323 -22.30 16.57 -6.05
N ILE A 324 -21.98 16.87 -7.32
CA ILE A 324 -21.29 18.12 -7.70
C ILE A 324 -22.15 19.33 -7.33
N GLN A 325 -23.45 19.30 -7.62
CA GLN A 325 -24.36 20.43 -7.36
C GLN A 325 -24.67 20.63 -5.87
N ASN A 326 -24.61 19.58 -5.06
CA ASN A 326 -25.00 19.61 -3.65
C ASN A 326 -23.83 19.82 -2.68
N ASN A 327 -22.67 20.28 -3.17
CA ASN A 327 -21.49 20.60 -2.38
C ASN A 327 -20.92 19.43 -1.55
N TYR A 328 -20.83 18.24 -2.17
CA TYR A 328 -20.11 17.10 -1.62
C TYR A 328 -18.61 17.27 -1.83
N TYR A 329 -17.77 16.86 -0.88
CA TYR A 329 -16.31 16.95 -1.01
C TYR A 329 -15.74 15.86 -1.92
N ALA A 330 -16.36 14.70 -1.92
CA ALA A 330 -15.97 13.57 -2.75
C ALA A 330 -17.17 12.70 -3.09
N PHE A 331 -17.01 11.84 -4.08
CA PHE A 331 -17.89 10.69 -4.25
C PHE A 331 -17.10 9.47 -4.70
N TYR A 332 -17.68 8.31 -4.42
CA TYR A 332 -17.09 7.00 -4.68
C TYR A 332 -17.95 6.23 -5.66
N ILE A 333 -17.32 5.64 -6.67
CA ILE A 333 -17.95 4.63 -7.52
C ILE A 333 -17.45 3.28 -7.04
N LEU A 334 -18.38 2.47 -6.54
CA LEU A 334 -18.12 1.12 -6.12
C LEU A 334 -18.73 0.16 -7.12
N PHE A 335 -17.89 -0.72 -7.61
CA PHE A 335 -18.26 -1.78 -8.52
C PHE A 335 -17.78 -3.11 -7.95
N HIS A 336 -18.65 -4.10 -7.97
CA HIS A 336 -18.32 -5.46 -7.52
C HIS A 336 -18.90 -6.45 -8.52
N GLU A 337 -18.09 -7.43 -8.93
CA GLU A 337 -18.50 -8.46 -9.87
C GLU A 337 -17.80 -9.78 -9.55
N ARG A 338 -18.51 -10.90 -9.73
CA ARG A 338 -17.89 -12.22 -9.60
C ARG A 338 -16.79 -12.39 -10.65
N LYS A 339 -15.62 -12.86 -10.22
CA LYS A 339 -14.38 -12.94 -11.02
C LYS A 339 -14.53 -13.65 -12.38
N TRP A 340 -15.51 -14.54 -12.52
CA TRP A 340 -15.73 -15.39 -13.71
C TRP A 340 -16.91 -14.96 -14.58
N SER A 341 -17.37 -13.71 -14.49
CA SER A 341 -18.50 -13.25 -15.31
C SER A 341 -18.12 -13.05 -16.78
N TYR A 342 -18.91 -13.62 -17.68
CA TYR A 342 -18.72 -13.54 -19.14
C TYR A 342 -18.84 -12.10 -19.67
N GLU A 343 -19.45 -11.19 -18.89
CA GLU A 343 -19.73 -9.81 -19.31
C GLU A 343 -18.65 -8.80 -18.89
N TRP A 344 -17.59 -9.24 -18.20
CA TRP A 344 -16.56 -8.36 -17.63
C TRP A 344 -15.99 -7.34 -18.63
N SER A 345 -15.71 -7.74 -19.87
CA SER A 345 -15.16 -6.83 -20.89
C SER A 345 -16.15 -5.74 -21.31
N LYS A 346 -17.43 -6.09 -21.46
CA LYS A 346 -18.50 -5.15 -21.82
C LYS A 346 -18.76 -4.18 -20.68
N VAL A 347 -18.84 -4.69 -19.45
CA VAL A 347 -19.04 -3.88 -18.25
C VAL A 347 -17.86 -2.93 -18.03
N ASN A 348 -16.62 -3.41 -18.17
CA ASN A 348 -15.44 -2.55 -18.05
C ASN A 348 -15.40 -1.44 -19.09
N ASN A 349 -15.83 -1.70 -20.33
CA ASN A 349 -15.91 -0.64 -21.34
C ASN A 349 -16.93 0.43 -20.92
N LEU A 350 -18.09 0.04 -20.38
CA LEU A 350 -19.09 0.98 -19.87
C LEU A 350 -18.57 1.78 -18.66
N ILE A 351 -17.87 1.13 -17.73
CA ILE A 351 -17.25 1.80 -16.58
C ILE A 351 -16.17 2.78 -17.06
N ASN A 352 -15.33 2.41 -18.03
CA ASN A 352 -14.32 3.30 -18.56
C ASN A 352 -14.94 4.51 -19.28
N ASN A 353 -16.01 4.31 -20.06
CA ASN A 353 -16.76 5.41 -20.65
C ASN A 353 -17.34 6.35 -19.58
N LEU A 354 -17.88 5.79 -18.49
CA LEU A 354 -18.36 6.57 -17.35
C LEU A 354 -17.22 7.37 -16.71
N ILE A 355 -16.06 6.76 -16.49
CA ILE A 355 -14.88 7.43 -15.94
C ILE A 355 -14.42 8.59 -16.82
N ASP A 356 -14.35 8.37 -18.13
CA ASP A 356 -13.89 9.38 -19.09
C ASP A 356 -14.89 10.54 -19.20
N GLU A 357 -16.19 10.26 -19.14
CA GLU A 357 -17.23 11.29 -19.06
C GLU A 357 -17.09 12.12 -17.76
N ILE A 358 -16.90 11.47 -16.60
CA ILE A 358 -16.72 12.17 -15.32
C ILE A 358 -15.44 13.01 -15.30
N LYS A 359 -14.36 12.54 -15.92
CA LYS A 359 -13.10 13.30 -16.07
C LYS A 359 -13.26 14.61 -16.82
N SER A 360 -14.29 14.73 -17.67
CA SER A 360 -14.54 15.95 -18.43
C SER A 360 -15.09 17.10 -17.57
N TYR A 361 -15.56 16.81 -16.34
CA TYR A 361 -16.12 17.81 -15.45
C TYR A 361 -15.02 18.69 -14.84
N PRO A 362 -15.08 20.02 -15.00
CA PRO A 362 -14.04 20.92 -14.51
C PRO A 362 -13.95 21.03 -12.98
N GLN A 363 -14.97 20.54 -12.26
CA GLN A 363 -15.00 20.49 -10.80
C GLN A 363 -14.26 19.27 -10.22
N ILE A 364 -13.86 18.31 -11.05
CA ILE A 364 -13.14 17.13 -10.60
C ILE A 364 -11.64 17.46 -10.53
N ASP A 365 -11.08 17.39 -9.32
CA ASP A 365 -9.69 17.76 -9.05
C ASP A 365 -8.73 16.58 -9.28
N SER A 366 -9.05 15.47 -8.64
CA SER A 366 -8.25 14.27 -8.67
C SER A 366 -9.11 13.01 -8.67
N ILE A 367 -8.52 11.94 -9.22
CA ILE A 367 -9.16 10.64 -9.34
C ILE A 367 -8.21 9.60 -8.80
N GLU A 368 -8.72 8.76 -7.92
CA GLU A 368 -8.02 7.59 -7.40
C GLU A 368 -8.81 6.36 -7.82
N ASP A 369 -8.23 5.48 -8.62
CA ASP A 369 -8.88 4.30 -9.19
C ASP A 369 -8.16 3.04 -8.71
N ASP A 370 -8.88 2.19 -8.01
CA ASP A 370 -8.36 0.96 -7.42
C ASP A 370 -9.14 -0.26 -7.88
N ILE A 371 -8.42 -1.32 -8.23
CA ILE A 371 -8.98 -2.62 -8.61
C ILE A 371 -8.37 -3.66 -7.68
N TYR A 372 -9.22 -4.39 -6.97
CA TYR A 372 -8.80 -5.36 -5.97
C TYR A 372 -9.65 -6.62 -6.00
N GLU A 373 -9.11 -7.69 -5.44
CA GLU A 373 -9.84 -8.93 -5.21
C GLU A 373 -10.26 -8.98 -3.75
N GLY A 374 -11.51 -9.38 -3.50
CA GLY A 374 -12.04 -9.60 -2.17
C GLY A 374 -12.85 -10.88 -2.11
N TYR A 375 -13.25 -11.26 -0.89
CA TYR A 375 -14.04 -12.45 -0.63
C TYR A 375 -15.38 -12.03 -0.05
N ASP A 376 -16.48 -12.61 -0.55
CA ASP A 376 -17.77 -12.44 0.12
C ASP A 376 -17.88 -13.34 1.36
N PHE A 377 -18.96 -13.19 2.14
CA PHE A 377 -19.26 -14.00 3.31
C PHE A 377 -19.33 -15.52 3.03
N ASN A 378 -19.52 -15.90 1.76
CA ASN A 378 -19.56 -17.30 1.33
C ASN A 378 -18.19 -17.80 0.82
N GLY A 379 -17.15 -16.95 0.84
CA GLY A 379 -15.79 -17.27 0.39
C GLY A 379 -15.59 -17.19 -1.13
N TYR A 380 -16.55 -16.65 -1.89
CA TYR A 380 -16.36 -16.45 -3.33
C TYR A 380 -15.48 -15.25 -3.60
N THR A 381 -14.58 -15.38 -4.57
CA THR A 381 -13.72 -14.28 -5.03
C THR A 381 -14.49 -13.33 -5.95
N HIS A 382 -14.48 -12.05 -5.61
CA HIS A 382 -15.04 -10.97 -6.43
C HIS A 382 -13.91 -10.02 -6.85
N ASN A 383 -14.07 -9.46 -8.05
CA ASN A 383 -13.30 -8.32 -8.49
C ASN A 383 -14.07 -7.07 -8.05
N TYR A 384 -13.43 -6.26 -7.23
CA TYR A 384 -13.94 -4.96 -6.82
C TYR A 384 -13.18 -3.86 -7.55
N ARG A 385 -13.87 -2.76 -7.81
CA ARG A 385 -13.26 -1.51 -8.25
C ARG A 385 -13.84 -0.37 -7.43
N CYS A 386 -12.96 0.40 -6.81
CA CYS A 386 -13.32 1.57 -6.03
C CYS A 386 -12.65 2.78 -6.66
N ILE A 387 -13.46 3.74 -7.09
CA ILE A 387 -12.97 4.96 -7.73
C ILE A 387 -13.42 6.15 -6.92
N ARG A 388 -12.49 6.90 -6.40
CA ARG A 388 -12.73 8.12 -5.64
C ARG A 388 -12.52 9.33 -6.52
N TYR A 389 -13.45 10.26 -6.45
CA TYR A 389 -13.40 11.54 -7.14
C TYR A 389 -13.43 12.67 -6.11
N ASN A 390 -12.42 13.52 -6.10
CA ASN A 390 -12.42 14.74 -5.29
C ASN A 390 -13.06 15.89 -6.06
N ILE A 391 -13.99 16.58 -5.40
CA ILE A 391 -14.68 17.74 -5.96
C ILE A 391 -14.01 19.01 -5.44
N PHE A 392 -13.50 19.83 -6.34
CA PHE A 392 -12.97 21.16 -6.04
C PHE A 392 -14.07 22.21 -6.11
N PHE A 393 -14.21 22.96 -5.03
CA PHE A 393 -15.01 24.18 -5.00
C PHE A 393 -14.09 25.37 -5.12
N LYS A 394 -14.26 26.17 -6.19
CA LYS A 394 -13.70 27.52 -6.18
C LYS A 394 -14.37 28.26 -5.01
N SER A 395 -13.57 28.68 -4.04
CA SER A 395 -14.01 29.68 -3.06
C SER A 395 -14.35 30.95 -3.84
N ASN A 396 -15.64 31.28 -3.92
CA ASN A 396 -16.11 32.53 -4.50
C ASN A 396 -15.61 33.74 -3.72
#